data_AF-A0A0F9UA11-F1
#
_entry.id   AF-A0A0F9UA11-F1
#
_cell.length_a   1.000
_cell.length_b   1.000
_cell.length_c   1.000
_cell.angle_alpha   90.00
_cell.angle_beta   90.00
_cell.angle_gamma   90.00
#
_symmetry.space_group_name_H-M   'P 1'
#
loop_
_entity.id
_entity.type
_entity.pdbx_description
1 polymer ?
#
loop_
_entity_poly.entity_id
_entity_poly.type
_entity_poly.pdbx_seq_one_letter_code
_entity_poly.pdbx_strand_id
1 'polypeptide(L)'
;MTSDSTFRSHERPGWCPHPDCHFVLNTQESWKKREACGGILPEPVEHDGGFNIKRLCIEADGVFDLQVNRGDLCNLERLIKVLREIEL
;
A
#
# COMPACT_ATOMS: atom_id res chain seq x y z
N MET A 1 13.33 -17.50 19.00
CA MET A 1 11.85 -17.45 18.91
C MET A 1 11.53 -16.86 17.55
N THR A 2 11.05 -17.72 16.65
CA THR A 2 10.74 -17.42 15.25
C THR A 2 9.50 -16.53 15.19
N SER A 3 9.68 -15.27 14.79
CA SER A 3 8.58 -14.40 14.39
C SER A 3 8.11 -14.83 13.00
N ASP A 4 7.36 -15.92 12.98
CA ASP A 4 6.69 -16.42 11.79
C ASP A 4 5.49 -15.50 11.50
N SER A 5 5.80 -14.36 10.87
CA SER A 5 4.83 -13.49 10.24
C SER A 5 4.25 -14.23 9.04
N THR A 6 3.39 -15.20 9.32
CA THR A 6 2.55 -15.84 8.32
C THR A 6 1.67 -14.75 7.71
N PHE A 7 2.13 -14.19 6.58
CA PHE A 7 1.30 -13.41 5.67
C PHE A 7 0.14 -14.32 5.27
N ARG A 8 -0.96 -14.26 6.03
CA ARG A 8 -2.21 -14.91 5.63
C ARG A 8 -2.67 -14.18 4.38
N SER A 9 -2.51 -14.82 3.22
CA SER A 9 -3.08 -14.35 1.96
C SER A 9 -4.59 -14.38 2.12
N HIS A 10 -5.18 -13.25 2.52
CA HIS A 10 -6.62 -13.10 2.54
C HIS A 10 -7.10 -12.89 1.11
N GLU A 11 -8.34 -13.31 0.85
CA GLU A 11 -8.97 -13.13 -0.45
C GLU A 11 -8.98 -11.66 -0.87
N ARG A 12 -8.61 -11.43 -2.13
CA ARG A 12 -8.54 -10.11 -2.77
C ARG A 12 -9.89 -9.40 -2.63
N PRO A 13 -9.91 -8.10 -2.28
CA PRO A 13 -11.15 -7.34 -2.25
C PRO A 13 -11.81 -7.29 -3.64
N GLY A 14 -13.14 -7.46 -3.70
CA GLY A 14 -13.89 -7.47 -4.96
C GLY A 14 -13.88 -6.13 -5.71
N TRP A 15 -13.61 -5.03 -5.00
CA TRP A 15 -13.52 -3.69 -5.57
C TRP A 15 -12.20 -3.43 -6.30
N CYS A 16 -11.12 -4.17 -5.98
CA CYS A 16 -9.83 -3.92 -6.62
C CYS A 16 -9.86 -4.46 -8.05
N PRO A 17 -9.47 -3.69 -9.09
CA PRO A 17 -9.46 -4.17 -10.47
C PRO A 17 -8.21 -4.99 -10.79
N HIS A 18 -7.18 -4.93 -9.94
CA HIS A 18 -5.86 -5.50 -10.22
C HIS A 18 -5.74 -6.92 -9.66
N PRO A 19 -5.62 -7.95 -10.51
CA PRO A 19 -5.55 -9.35 -10.08
C PRO A 19 -4.20 -9.72 -9.44
N ASP A 20 -3.16 -8.94 -9.73
CA ASP A 20 -1.79 -9.03 -9.24
C ASP A 20 -1.57 -8.34 -7.88
N CYS A 21 -2.56 -7.61 -7.37
CA CYS A 21 -2.50 -7.04 -6.03
C CYS A 21 -2.55 -8.13 -4.95
N HIS A 22 -1.52 -8.16 -4.11
CA HIS A 22 -1.48 -8.97 -2.90
C HIS A 22 -2.07 -8.19 -1.73
N PHE A 23 -3.24 -8.60 -1.26
CA PHE A 23 -3.87 -7.95 -0.12
C PHE A 23 -3.04 -8.16 1.15
N VAL A 24 -2.37 -7.11 1.60
CA VAL A 24 -1.66 -7.07 2.89
C VAL A 24 -2.60 -6.44 3.90
N LEU A 25 -3.27 -7.28 4.68
CA LEU A 25 -4.11 -6.88 5.81
C LEU A 25 -3.20 -6.28 6.89
N ASN A 26 -3.37 -5.00 7.25
CA ASN A 26 -2.79 -4.47 8.48
C ASN A 26 -3.82 -4.57 9.62
N THR A 27 -3.37 -5.12 10.74
CA THR A 27 -4.16 -5.72 11.83
C THR A 27 -4.66 -4.72 12.87
N GLN A 28 -4.79 -3.43 12.55
CA GLN A 28 -5.32 -2.47 13.52
C GLN A 28 -6.85 -2.38 13.39
N GLU A 29 -7.52 -2.83 14.45
CA GLU A 29 -8.97 -3.06 14.60
C GLU A 29 -9.89 -1.86 14.29
N SER A 30 -9.34 -0.69 13.95
CA SER A 30 -10.07 0.48 13.45
C SER A 30 -10.25 0.51 11.92
N TRP A 31 -9.52 -0.31 11.17
CA TRP A 31 -9.66 -0.51 9.71
C TRP A 31 -10.74 -1.54 9.35
N LYS A 32 -11.88 -1.51 10.05
CA LYS A 32 -13.02 -2.41 9.82
C LYS A 32 -13.73 -2.22 8.48
N LYS A 33 -13.26 -1.30 7.64
CA LYS A 33 -13.51 -1.28 6.20
C LYS A 33 -12.19 -1.55 5.49
N ARG A 34 -12.19 -2.56 4.62
CA ARG A 34 -11.02 -3.01 3.85
C ARG A 34 -10.70 -1.97 2.76
N GLU A 35 -10.24 -0.81 3.17
CA GLU A 35 -10.14 0.36 2.31
C GLU A 35 -8.86 0.37 1.48
N ALA A 36 -7.91 -0.56 1.66
CA ALA A 36 -6.67 -0.54 0.87
C ALA A 36 -6.09 -1.92 0.56
N CYS A 37 -5.42 -2.04 -0.59
CA CYS A 37 -4.59 -3.20 -0.96
C CYS A 37 -3.29 -2.76 -1.66
N GLY A 38 -2.25 -3.59 -1.62
CA GLY A 38 -0.95 -3.27 -2.21
C GLY A 38 -0.50 -4.31 -3.24
N GLY A 39 0.49 -3.98 -4.05
CA GLY A 39 1.08 -4.92 -5.00
C GLY A 39 2.40 -4.45 -5.59
N ILE A 40 3.04 -5.35 -6.32
CA ILE A 40 4.15 -5.04 -7.23
C ILE A 40 3.53 -4.85 -8.61
N LEU A 41 3.98 -3.85 -9.36
CA LEU A 41 3.52 -3.69 -10.75
C LEU A 41 4.07 -4.81 -11.64
N PRO A 42 3.32 -5.31 -12.64
CA PRO A 42 3.81 -6.36 -13.55
C PRO A 42 5.06 -5.92 -14.30
N GLU A 43 5.12 -4.64 -14.65
CA GLU A 43 6.24 -3.99 -15.29
C GLU A 43 6.50 -2.63 -14.63
N PRO A 44 7.76 -2.20 -14.49
CA PRO A 44 8.06 -0.86 -14.02
C PRO A 44 7.48 0.21 -14.93
N VAL A 45 6.85 1.23 -14.36
CA VAL A 45 6.26 2.36 -15.11
C VAL A 45 7.07 3.62 -14.82
N GLU A 46 7.57 4.28 -15.86
CA GLU A 46 8.33 5.52 -15.72
C GLU A 46 7.41 6.69 -15.32
N HIS A 47 7.78 7.42 -14.28
CA HIS A 47 7.10 8.63 -13.82
C HIS A 47 8.10 9.55 -13.09
N ASP A 48 8.12 10.85 -13.42
CA ASP A 48 8.93 11.89 -12.78
C ASP A 48 10.42 11.55 -12.63
N GLY A 49 10.99 10.89 -13.65
CA GLY A 49 12.41 10.52 -13.69
C GLY A 49 12.77 9.30 -12.83
N GLY A 50 11.78 8.57 -12.31
CA GLY A 50 11.94 7.30 -11.62
C GLY A 50 11.04 6.22 -12.20
N PHE A 51 11.28 4.96 -11.82
CA PHE A 51 10.41 3.84 -12.17
C PHE A 51 9.55 3.46 -10.96
N ASN A 52 8.25 3.60 -11.11
CA ASN A 52 7.27 3.03 -10.20
C ASN A 52 7.28 1.52 -10.35
N ILE A 53 7.35 0.84 -9.20
CA ILE A 53 7.47 -0.62 -9.12
C ILE A 53 6.42 -1.22 -8.19
N LYS A 54 5.68 -0.37 -7.48
CA LYS A 54 4.67 -0.75 -6.49
C LYS A 54 3.39 0.00 -6.74
N ARG A 55 2.31 -0.56 -6.21
CA ARG A 55 0.95 -0.03 -6.28
C ARG A 55 0.29 -0.07 -4.90
N LEU A 56 -0.51 0.95 -4.62
CA LEU A 56 -1.44 1.02 -3.49
C LEU A 56 -2.82 1.39 -4.05
N CYS A 57 -3.80 0.52 -3.88
CA CYS A 57 -5.20 0.81 -4.24
C CYS A 57 -5.97 1.15 -2.98
N ILE A 58 -6.84 2.16 -3.06
CA ILE A 58 -7.71 2.57 -1.95
C ILE A 58 -9.17 2.62 -2.43
N GLU A 59 -10.08 2.01 -1.67
CA GLU A 59 -11.53 2.07 -1.87
C GLU A 59 -12.07 3.43 -1.38
N ALA A 60 -12.54 4.25 -2.31
CA ALA A 60 -13.17 5.56 -2.07
C ALA A 60 -14.46 5.68 -2.91
N ASP A 61 -14.81 6.87 -3.42
CA ASP A 61 -15.90 7.05 -4.43
C ASP A 61 -15.59 6.36 -5.79
N GLY A 62 -14.43 5.70 -5.86
CA GLY A 62 -13.92 4.84 -6.92
C GLY A 62 -12.67 4.13 -6.39
N VAL A 63 -11.88 3.54 -7.27
CA VAL A 63 -10.58 2.97 -6.86
C VAL A 63 -9.49 4.02 -7.10
N PHE A 64 -8.90 4.52 -6.01
CA PHE A 64 -7.71 5.36 -6.10
C PHE A 64 -6.49 4.45 -6.26
N ASP A 65 -5.89 4.42 -7.45
CA ASP A 65 -4.72 3.60 -7.79
C ASP A 65 -3.45 4.45 -7.80
N LEU A 66 -2.68 4.36 -6.71
CA LEU A 66 -1.43 5.07 -6.55
C LEU A 66 -0.25 4.17 -6.92
N GLN A 67 0.55 4.61 -7.88
CA GLN A 67 1.80 3.94 -8.26
C GLN A 67 2.98 4.66 -7.60
N VAL A 68 3.87 3.89 -6.99
CA VAL A 68 4.99 4.42 -6.22
C VAL A 68 6.30 3.69 -6.51
N ASN A 69 7.38 4.42 -6.39
CA ASN A 69 8.75 3.91 -6.38
C ASN A 69 9.31 3.90 -4.95
N ARG A 70 10.59 3.54 -4.82
CA ARG A 70 11.27 3.49 -3.51
C ARG A 70 11.44 4.88 -2.88
N GLY A 71 11.71 5.90 -3.69
CA GLY A 71 11.88 7.27 -3.24
C GLY A 71 10.60 7.82 -2.61
N ASP A 72 9.44 7.55 -3.21
CA ASP A 72 8.14 7.96 -2.68
C ASP A 72 7.88 7.39 -1.28
N LEU A 73 8.18 6.10 -1.09
CA LEU A 73 8.04 5.45 0.21
C LEU A 73 8.99 6.06 1.24
N CYS A 74 10.24 6.34 0.89
CA CYS A 74 11.18 7.02 1.78
C CYS A 74 10.71 8.44 2.16
N ASN A 75 10.13 9.17 1.22
CA ASN A 75 9.58 10.50 1.49
C ASN A 75 8.34 10.43 2.38
N LEU A 76 7.44 9.48 2.14
CA LEU A 76 6.28 9.24 2.98
C LEU A 76 6.67 8.84 4.41
N GLU A 77 7.64 7.95 4.59
CA GLU A 77 8.17 7.58 5.91
C GLU A 77 8.74 8.79 6.65
N ARG A 78 9.48 9.66 5.95
CA ARG A 78 10.00 10.91 6.53
C ARG A 78 8.87 11.84 6.93
N LEU A 79 7.86 12.01 6.08
CA LEU A 79 6.71 12.85 6.37
C LEU A 79 5.94 12.33 7.60
N ILE A 80 5.67 11.02 7.68
CA ILE A 80 5.00 10.41 8.85
C ILE A 80 5.81 10.65 10.13
N LYS A 81 7.15 10.56 10.08
CA LYS A 81 8.00 10.88 11.23
C LYS A 81 7.84 12.34 11.66
N VAL A 82 7.90 13.28 10.72
CA VAL A 82 7.71 14.71 11.00
C VAL A 82 6.31 14.98 11.58
N LEU A 83 5.26 14.38 11.03
CA LEU A 83 3.90 14.56 11.52
C LEU A 83 3.72 14.05 12.96
N ARG A 84 4.31 12.90 13.29
CA ARG A 84 4.32 12.37 14.67
C ARG A 84 5.07 13.25 15.67
N GLU A 85 6.03 14.04 15.20
CA GLU A 85 6.73 15.02 16.04
C GLU A 85 5.95 16.33 16.22
N ILE A 86 4.95 16.58 15.36
CA ILE A 86 4.07 17.76 15.43
C ILE A 86 2.82 17.47 16.29
N GLU A 87 2.46 16.21 16.49
CA GLU A 87 1.40 15.82 17.43
C GLU A 87 1.80 16.18 18.88
N LEU A 88 1.22 17.28 19.40
CA LEU A 88 1.22 17.71 20.81
C LEU A 88 0.50 16.69 21.71
#